data_AF-A0A0B5BCG8-F1
#
_entry.id   AF-A0A0B5BCG8-F1
#
_cell.length_a   1.000
_cell.length_b   1.000
_cell.length_c   1.000
_cell.angle_alpha   90.00
_cell.angle_beta   90.00
_cell.angle_gamma   90.00
#
_symmetry.space_group_name_H-M   'P 1'
#
loop_
_entity.id
_entity.type
_entity.pdbx_description
1 polymer ?
#
loop_
_entity_poly.entity_id
_entity_poly.type
_entity_poly.pdbx_seq_one_letter_code
_entity_poly.pdbx_strand_id
1 'polypeptide(L)'
;MWKKRLAAVAVVAGAGLAVSIPAFSTAAKGKPAATVKDDGREVCYGCHDEIKAMKEGSKHAKLACGVCHDKLKEHLASYENKPVTTIDAALCGSCHKDEFESFFTVNYDSQPRKEKGVPTGRSPMMDKLLAPYGFTFEHNEPRGHAFMVTDQFVVDRFAGGRFQYKKRWFGVDSVGKTWDILEDKGPDFKMAESAKAGNPTCIQCKTSDHILKWKFMGDKDPRAKWDRTSDIIAVAKDTQNVVGCIHCHDPHGTQPRVVRDALIQAIDEKGAKMFAGKDGTTDLKVISFRDGFRKIGVMKKSDSRMMCAQCHVNYNCGTGYEFDTGKKVGYEDQRTNHIPLAGPKDLLEHSKKQNFYELRHAVTGARLVKPRHPEAETYFGSVHDKAGVTCADCHMPIMKNKQGKSFKSHMVIKPKDHVKEACLRCHPKYTAEQKLYQIQGIQNYIRGKMRKSEYWLGQLIDTYATAKRWGVDEETLAKAREKHEEAHVLWEWWTAENSDGFHNPDLARDTLTASIAKSKEAVALLNKAIEAKSGGARGAEPKKQ
;
A
#
# COMPACT_ATOMS: atom_id res chain seq x y z
N MET A 1 54.53 -17.30 47.69
CA MET A 1 54.81 -17.19 49.14
C MET A 1 54.82 -15.72 49.54
N TRP A 2 54.01 -15.39 50.53
CA TRP A 2 53.68 -14.06 51.08
C TRP A 2 54.86 -13.13 51.39
N LYS A 3 54.65 -11.81 51.23
CA LYS A 3 55.07 -10.78 52.21
C LYS A 3 54.29 -9.45 52.08
N LYS A 4 53.44 -9.21 53.09
CA LYS A 4 53.17 -8.00 53.89
C LYS A 4 53.12 -6.60 53.24
N ARG A 5 52.03 -5.86 53.54
CA ARG A 5 51.93 -4.60 54.34
C ARG A 5 50.45 -4.13 54.34
N LEU A 6 49.69 -4.15 55.45
CA LEU A 6 49.55 -3.11 56.52
C LEU A 6 49.41 -1.68 55.94
N ALA A 7 48.48 -0.80 56.31
CA ALA A 7 47.29 -0.79 57.17
C ALA A 7 46.61 0.58 56.94
N ALA A 8 45.28 0.68 57.04
CA ALA A 8 44.59 1.88 57.54
C ALA A 8 43.10 1.56 57.77
N VAL A 9 42.67 1.69 59.02
CA VAL A 9 41.29 1.52 59.49
C VAL A 9 40.57 2.87 59.40
N ALA A 10 39.35 2.87 58.87
CA ALA A 10 38.33 3.83 59.26
C ALA A 10 36.94 3.16 59.15
N VAL A 11 36.28 3.08 60.29
CA VAL A 11 34.93 2.53 60.51
C VAL A 11 33.89 3.45 59.89
N VAL A 12 32.98 2.92 59.07
CA VAL A 12 31.68 3.56 58.81
C VAL A 12 30.59 2.50 58.83
N ALA A 13 29.56 2.82 59.60
CA ALA A 13 28.39 2.02 59.96
C ALA A 13 27.63 1.44 58.77
N GLY A 14 27.06 0.25 58.99
CA GLY A 14 26.19 -0.45 58.06
C GLY A 14 24.87 0.30 57.84
N ALA A 15 24.50 0.41 56.57
CA ALA A 15 23.13 0.64 56.12
C ALA A 15 22.91 -0.21 54.87
N GLY A 16 21.81 -0.97 54.85
CA GLY A 16 21.49 -1.98 53.84
C GLY A 16 21.42 -1.41 52.42
N LEU A 17 22.05 -2.12 51.49
CA LEU A 17 21.95 -1.92 50.05
C LEU A 17 20.57 -2.37 49.56
N ALA A 18 19.64 -1.41 49.44
CA ALA A 18 18.45 -1.57 48.62
C ALA A 18 18.83 -1.30 47.15
N VAL A 19 18.68 -2.33 46.32
CA VAL A 19 18.82 -2.29 44.87
C VAL A 19 17.82 -1.29 44.29
N SER A 20 18.31 -0.17 43.76
CA SER A 20 17.51 0.83 43.06
C SER A 20 17.23 0.37 41.62
N ILE A 21 16.09 -0.31 41.45
CA ILE A 21 15.43 -0.46 40.15
C ILE A 21 14.89 0.92 39.75
N PRO A 22 15.22 1.48 38.57
CA PRO A 22 14.54 2.67 38.08
C PRO A 22 13.10 2.29 37.71
N ALA A 23 12.18 2.59 38.62
CA ALA A 23 10.75 2.51 38.40
C ALA A 23 10.36 3.53 37.32
N PHE A 24 10.10 3.04 36.11
CA PHE A 24 9.26 3.75 35.16
C PHE A 24 7.80 3.75 35.65
N SER A 25 7.14 4.88 35.44
CA SER A 25 5.68 5.10 35.59
C SER A 25 5.18 5.48 36.99
N THR A 26 5.37 6.76 37.34
CA THR A 26 4.33 7.50 38.04
C THR A 26 3.52 8.29 37.01
N ALA A 27 2.24 7.96 36.89
CA ALA A 27 1.29 8.81 36.17
C ALA A 27 1.29 10.18 36.84
N ALA A 28 1.87 11.17 36.17
CA ALA A 28 1.76 12.56 36.61
C ALA A 28 0.27 12.92 36.64
N LYS A 29 -0.25 13.20 37.85
CA LYS A 29 -1.55 13.86 38.00
C LYS A 29 -1.52 15.13 37.16
N GLY A 30 -2.36 15.20 36.14
CA GLY A 30 -2.42 16.32 35.22
C GLY A 30 -2.65 17.62 35.99
N LYS A 31 -1.85 18.65 35.68
CA LYS A 31 -2.17 20.02 36.07
C LYS A 31 -3.57 20.38 35.55
N PRO A 32 -4.37 21.16 36.30
CA PRO A 32 -5.65 21.65 35.79
C PRO A 32 -5.42 22.35 34.45
N ALA A 33 -6.31 22.09 33.49
CA ALA A 33 -6.25 22.64 32.16
C ALA A 33 -6.17 24.17 32.26
N ALA A 34 -5.10 24.77 31.73
CA ALA A 34 -5.07 26.21 31.51
C ALA A 34 -6.33 26.59 30.72
N THR A 35 -7.07 27.58 31.22
CA THR A 35 -8.34 28.07 30.66
C THR A 35 -8.21 28.27 29.15
N VAL A 36 -8.90 27.43 28.39
CA VAL A 36 -9.06 27.58 26.94
C VAL A 36 -9.87 28.86 26.74
N LYS A 37 -9.38 29.79 25.93
CA LYS A 37 -10.15 30.97 25.54
C LYS A 37 -11.45 30.47 24.90
N ASP A 38 -12.60 30.93 25.38
CA ASP A 38 -13.89 30.55 24.81
C ASP A 38 -13.90 30.87 23.31
N ASP A 39 -13.95 29.83 22.49
CA ASP A 39 -13.97 29.88 21.03
C ASP A 39 -15.32 29.38 20.47
N GLY A 40 -16.34 29.27 21.34
CA GLY A 40 -17.67 28.82 20.97
C GLY A 40 -17.81 27.33 20.69
N ARG A 41 -16.78 26.51 20.91
CA ARG A 41 -16.81 25.07 20.60
C ARG A 41 -17.89 24.29 21.33
N GLU A 42 -18.33 24.74 22.51
CA GLU A 42 -19.37 24.05 23.28
C GLU A 42 -20.69 24.00 22.52
N VAL A 43 -20.97 25.03 21.70
CA VAL A 43 -22.11 25.03 20.78
C VAL A 43 -21.97 23.94 19.73
N CYS A 44 -20.77 23.77 19.16
CA CYS A 44 -20.50 22.70 18.19
C CYS A 44 -20.62 21.31 18.83
N TYR A 45 -20.12 21.17 20.05
CA TYR A 45 -20.15 19.92 20.80
C TYR A 45 -21.56 19.45 21.12
N GLY A 46 -22.54 20.35 21.26
CA GLY A 46 -23.95 19.99 21.42
C GLY A 46 -24.55 19.17 20.27
N CYS A 47 -23.90 19.14 19.09
CA CYS A 47 -24.34 18.34 17.93
C CYS A 47 -23.28 17.38 17.39
N HIS A 48 -22.07 17.39 17.96
CA HIS A 48 -20.91 16.64 17.46
C HIS A 48 -20.21 15.90 18.59
N ASP A 49 -20.96 15.02 19.27
CA ASP A 49 -20.50 14.28 20.43
C ASP A 49 -19.27 13.41 20.15
N GLU A 50 -19.17 12.80 18.97
CA GLU A 50 -17.98 12.01 18.61
C GLU A 50 -16.73 12.89 18.50
N ILE A 51 -16.89 14.12 18.00
CA ILE A 51 -15.79 15.09 17.91
C ILE A 51 -15.41 15.57 19.31
N LYS A 52 -16.39 15.87 20.17
CA LYS A 52 -16.14 16.21 21.57
C LYS A 52 -15.33 15.12 22.27
N ALA A 53 -15.81 13.88 22.19
CA ALA A 53 -15.20 12.72 22.84
C ALA A 53 -13.77 12.44 22.36
N MET A 54 -13.43 12.76 21.11
CA MET A 54 -12.07 12.63 20.59
C MET A 54 -11.18 13.82 20.97
N LYS A 55 -11.71 15.04 20.87
CA LYS A 55 -10.94 16.28 20.98
C LYS A 55 -10.62 16.63 22.43
N GLU A 56 -11.55 16.39 23.35
CA GLU A 56 -11.31 16.59 24.79
C GLU A 56 -10.17 15.70 25.28
N GLY A 57 -9.25 16.26 26.08
CA GLY A 57 -8.07 15.55 26.57
C GLY A 57 -6.98 15.27 25.52
N SER A 58 -7.19 15.61 24.25
CA SER A 58 -6.18 15.43 23.19
C SER A 58 -5.10 16.52 23.18
N LYS A 59 -4.04 16.31 22.38
CA LYS A 59 -3.02 17.35 22.16
C LYS A 59 -3.54 18.53 21.34
N HIS A 60 -4.64 18.36 20.61
CA HIS A 60 -5.35 19.44 19.91
C HIS A 60 -6.54 19.99 20.71
N ALA A 61 -6.68 19.63 21.99
CA ALA A 61 -7.75 20.13 22.84
C ALA A 61 -7.74 21.66 22.98
N LYS A 62 -6.62 22.35 22.73
CA LYS A 62 -6.56 23.82 22.78
C LYS A 62 -6.76 24.49 21.42
N LEU A 63 -6.67 23.73 20.32
CA LEU A 63 -6.77 24.29 18.97
C LEU A 63 -8.23 24.65 18.66
N ALA A 64 -8.49 25.87 18.19
CA ALA A 64 -9.85 26.30 17.89
C ALA A 64 -10.42 25.62 16.64
N CYS A 65 -11.73 25.37 16.61
CA CYS A 65 -12.41 24.76 15.45
C CYS A 65 -12.21 25.59 14.18
N GLY A 66 -12.19 26.93 14.33
CA GLY A 66 -11.97 27.90 13.26
C GLY A 66 -10.62 27.80 12.54
N VAL A 67 -9.67 27.03 13.07
CA VAL A 67 -8.38 26.78 12.40
C VAL A 67 -8.57 25.92 11.14
N CYS A 68 -9.47 24.95 11.20
CA CYS A 68 -9.73 24.01 10.10
C CYS A 68 -11.11 24.20 9.47
N HIS A 69 -12.04 24.86 10.15
CA HIS A 69 -13.41 25.01 9.69
C HIS A 69 -13.78 26.48 9.52
N ASP A 70 -14.41 26.80 8.40
CA ASP A 70 -14.89 28.13 8.07
C ASP A 70 -16.39 28.08 7.73
N LYS A 71 -17.04 29.25 7.63
CA LYS A 71 -18.49 29.43 7.51
C LYS A 71 -19.28 28.79 8.66
N LEU A 72 -18.73 28.87 9.86
CA LEU A 72 -19.33 28.31 11.07
C LEU A 72 -20.63 29.02 11.46
N LYS A 73 -20.74 30.33 11.22
CA LYS A 73 -21.95 31.11 11.56
C LYS A 73 -23.13 30.71 10.68
N GLU A 74 -22.88 30.53 9.39
CA GLU A 74 -23.87 30.09 8.41
C GLU A 74 -24.34 28.67 8.69
N HIS A 75 -23.41 27.79 9.12
CA HIS A 75 -23.74 26.43 9.55
C HIS A 75 -24.60 26.41 10.82
N LEU A 76 -24.27 27.26 11.81
CA LEU A 76 -25.07 27.38 13.05
C LEU A 76 -26.47 27.95 12.78
N ALA A 77 -26.62 28.80 11.78
CA ALA A 77 -27.91 29.34 11.37
C ALA A 77 -28.79 28.32 10.62
N SER A 78 -28.18 27.39 9.88
CA SER A 78 -28.87 26.29 9.21
C SER A 78 -27.93 25.11 8.95
N TYR A 79 -28.34 23.93 9.39
CA TYR A 79 -27.56 22.69 9.23
C TYR A 79 -27.37 22.28 7.76
N GLU A 80 -28.19 22.80 6.84
CA GLU A 80 -28.05 22.60 5.39
C GLU A 80 -26.77 23.27 4.84
N ASN A 81 -26.32 24.35 5.48
CA ASN A 81 -25.07 25.01 5.14
C ASN A 81 -23.90 24.21 5.70
N LYS A 82 -23.31 23.34 4.88
CA LYS A 82 -22.11 22.58 5.27
C LYS A 82 -20.92 23.54 5.50
N PRO A 83 -20.20 23.44 6.63
CA PRO A 83 -19.03 24.26 6.87
C PRO A 83 -17.93 23.92 5.86
N VAL A 84 -17.12 24.91 5.50
CA VAL A 84 -15.92 24.68 4.70
C VAL A 84 -14.88 24.01 5.61
N THR A 85 -14.27 22.93 5.16
CA THR A 85 -13.24 22.22 5.92
C THR A 85 -11.92 22.21 5.16
N THR A 86 -10.90 22.84 5.72
CA THR A 86 -9.54 22.87 5.19
C THR A 86 -8.81 21.62 5.61
N ILE A 87 -8.52 20.76 4.64
CA ILE A 87 -7.81 19.48 4.80
C ILE A 87 -6.42 19.47 4.16
N ASP A 88 -5.98 20.64 3.67
CA ASP A 88 -4.68 20.83 3.05
C ASP A 88 -3.55 20.58 4.07
N ALA A 89 -2.54 19.82 3.68
CA ALA A 89 -1.40 19.49 4.53
C ALA A 89 -0.61 20.75 4.95
N ALA A 90 -0.64 21.82 4.16
CA ALA A 90 0.01 23.10 4.49
C ALA A 90 -0.53 23.71 5.79
N LEU A 91 -1.82 23.49 6.10
CA LEU A 91 -2.40 23.91 7.38
C LEU A 91 -1.73 23.18 8.55
N CYS A 92 -1.46 21.89 8.42
CA CYS A 92 -0.70 21.15 9.43
C CYS A 92 0.75 21.67 9.52
N GLY A 93 1.35 22.02 8.38
CA GLY A 93 2.70 22.56 8.27
C GLY A 93 2.93 23.88 9.01
N SER A 94 1.89 24.66 9.31
CA SER A 94 2.03 25.89 10.12
C SER A 94 2.46 25.61 11.56
N CYS A 95 2.18 24.41 12.08
CA CYS A 95 2.57 23.96 13.43
C CYS A 95 3.55 22.77 13.40
N HIS A 96 3.55 21.98 12.33
CA HIS A 96 4.35 20.76 12.15
C HIS A 96 5.28 20.88 10.94
N LYS A 97 6.09 21.94 10.94
CA LYS A 97 6.91 22.35 9.79
C LYS A 97 7.92 21.27 9.37
N ASP A 98 8.62 20.66 10.33
CA ASP A 98 9.65 19.64 10.05
C ASP A 98 9.04 18.43 9.35
N GLU A 99 7.90 17.93 9.84
CA GLU A 99 7.16 16.81 9.26
C GLU A 99 6.63 17.18 7.87
N PHE A 100 5.98 18.33 7.72
CA PHE A 100 5.43 18.80 6.44
C PHE A 100 6.51 18.97 5.37
N GLU A 101 7.60 19.69 5.67
CA GLU A 101 8.69 19.90 4.72
C GLU A 101 9.34 18.58 4.32
N SER A 102 9.55 17.67 5.28
CA SER A 102 10.13 16.35 4.96
C SER A 102 9.24 15.50 4.07
N PHE A 103 7.92 15.55 4.22
CA PHE A 103 6.99 14.80 3.36
C PHE A 103 7.09 15.20 1.88
N PHE A 104 7.34 16.48 1.62
CA PHE A 104 7.50 17.02 0.26
C PHE A 104 8.95 17.03 -0.26
N THR A 105 9.91 16.52 0.52
CA THR A 105 11.29 16.38 0.04
C THR A 105 11.37 15.39 -1.12
N VAL A 106 11.97 15.83 -2.22
CA VAL A 106 12.22 14.99 -3.39
C VAL A 106 13.45 14.13 -3.15
N ASN A 107 13.27 12.81 -3.15
CA ASN A 107 14.38 11.85 -3.16
C ASN A 107 14.81 11.56 -4.61
N TYR A 108 15.88 12.20 -5.07
CA TYR A 108 16.40 12.05 -6.43
C TYR A 108 17.04 10.68 -6.71
N ASP A 109 17.35 9.88 -5.68
CA ASP A 109 17.80 8.49 -5.87
C ASP A 109 16.64 7.56 -6.30
N SER A 110 15.39 8.00 -6.10
CA SER A 110 14.20 7.32 -6.59
C SER A 110 13.81 7.84 -7.97
N GLN A 111 14.44 7.24 -8.99
CA GLN A 111 14.26 7.61 -10.40
C GLN A 111 12.78 7.64 -10.83
N PRO A 112 12.31 8.73 -11.47
CA PRO A 112 10.95 8.83 -11.99
C PRO A 112 10.77 8.04 -13.28
N ARG A 113 9.52 7.67 -13.61
CA ARG A 113 9.12 7.08 -14.91
C ARG A 113 9.95 5.85 -15.33
N LYS A 114 10.40 5.06 -14.35
CA LYS A 114 11.22 3.88 -14.59
C LYS A 114 10.33 2.65 -14.80
N GLU A 115 10.10 2.30 -16.06
CA GLU A 115 9.27 1.16 -16.47
C GLU A 115 9.79 -0.17 -15.87
N LYS A 116 8.88 -1.00 -15.37
CA LYS A 116 9.21 -2.32 -14.80
C LYS A 116 9.36 -3.40 -15.87
N GLY A 117 8.64 -3.27 -16.98
CA GLY A 117 8.55 -4.21 -18.10
C GLY A 117 9.81 -4.35 -18.97
N VAL A 118 10.86 -3.56 -18.73
CA VAL A 118 12.08 -3.58 -19.54
C VAL A 118 13.10 -4.63 -19.05
N PRO A 119 14.10 -5.02 -19.86
CA PRO A 119 15.11 -6.01 -19.46
C PRO A 119 15.86 -5.70 -18.16
N THR A 120 16.09 -4.42 -17.86
CA THR A 120 16.73 -3.95 -16.62
C THR A 120 15.76 -3.70 -15.48
N GLY A 121 14.45 -3.87 -15.72
CA GLY A 121 13.38 -3.58 -14.79
C GLY A 121 13.04 -4.73 -13.84
N ARG A 122 12.00 -4.51 -13.03
CA ARG A 122 11.51 -5.51 -12.07
C ARG A 122 10.73 -6.65 -12.71
N SER A 123 10.33 -6.55 -13.97
CA SER A 123 9.65 -7.64 -14.68
C SER A 123 9.84 -7.62 -16.21
N PRO A 124 11.02 -7.97 -16.73
CA PRO A 124 11.34 -8.08 -18.16
C PRO A 124 10.33 -8.79 -19.07
N MET A 125 9.55 -9.75 -18.55
CA MET A 125 8.52 -10.45 -19.36
C MET A 125 7.09 -10.00 -19.03
N MET A 126 6.92 -8.86 -18.33
CA MET A 126 5.62 -8.37 -17.87
C MET A 126 4.57 -8.35 -18.98
N ASP A 127 4.90 -7.82 -20.16
CA ASP A 127 3.94 -7.67 -21.25
C ASP A 127 3.39 -9.02 -21.72
N LYS A 128 4.26 -10.03 -21.83
CA LYS A 128 3.84 -11.39 -22.18
C LYS A 128 2.96 -11.99 -21.09
N LEU A 129 3.35 -11.83 -19.82
CA LEU A 129 2.72 -12.52 -18.69
C LEU A 129 1.42 -11.86 -18.22
N LEU A 130 1.20 -10.58 -18.57
CA LEU A 130 0.02 -9.81 -18.17
C LEU A 130 -0.92 -9.48 -19.33
N ALA A 131 -0.64 -9.88 -20.57
CA ALA A 131 -1.46 -9.49 -21.71
C ALA A 131 -2.95 -9.95 -21.57
N PRO A 132 -3.95 -9.09 -21.88
CA PRO A 132 -3.83 -7.70 -22.38
C PRO A 132 -4.11 -6.65 -21.27
N TYR A 133 -3.70 -6.91 -20.04
CA TYR A 133 -4.03 -6.08 -18.89
C TYR A 133 -3.45 -4.67 -19.00
N GLY A 134 -4.15 -3.66 -18.46
CA GLY A 134 -3.77 -2.25 -18.60
C GLY A 134 -2.37 -1.89 -18.09
N PHE A 135 -1.73 -2.75 -17.29
CA PHE A 135 -0.36 -2.53 -16.81
C PHE A 135 0.71 -2.75 -17.90
N THR A 136 0.37 -3.39 -19.02
CA THR A 136 1.28 -3.53 -20.17
C THR A 136 1.42 -2.26 -21.01
N PHE A 137 0.64 -1.21 -20.71
CA PHE A 137 0.80 0.10 -21.36
C PHE A 137 1.89 0.94 -20.67
N GLU A 138 1.85 1.01 -19.34
CA GLU A 138 2.93 1.60 -18.52
C GLU A 138 2.79 1.12 -17.07
N HIS A 139 3.87 0.64 -16.48
CA HIS A 139 3.96 0.29 -15.06
C HIS A 139 5.33 0.64 -14.47
N ASN A 140 5.46 1.89 -14.02
CA ASN A 140 6.69 2.36 -13.38
C ASN A 140 6.92 1.82 -11.96
N GLU A 141 8.19 1.75 -11.57
CA GLU A 141 8.62 1.69 -10.17
C GLU A 141 8.12 2.92 -9.38
N PRO A 142 7.84 2.77 -8.07
CA PRO A 142 7.38 3.90 -7.26
C PRO A 142 8.50 4.90 -6.96
N ARG A 143 8.10 6.16 -6.78
CA ARG A 143 8.91 7.26 -6.27
C ARG A 143 8.26 7.92 -5.04
N GLY A 144 8.78 9.07 -4.62
CA GLY A 144 8.34 9.76 -3.40
C GLY A 144 6.83 10.04 -3.35
N HIS A 145 6.28 10.03 -2.14
CA HIS A 145 4.83 10.20 -1.90
C HIS A 145 4.26 11.54 -2.39
N ALA A 146 5.07 12.59 -2.46
CA ALA A 146 4.68 13.89 -3.00
C ALA A 146 4.16 13.84 -4.45
N PHE A 147 4.46 12.76 -5.19
CA PHE A 147 4.10 12.60 -6.60
C PHE A 147 2.90 11.67 -6.82
N MET A 148 2.33 11.05 -5.79
CA MET A 148 1.42 9.92 -5.99
C MET A 148 0.15 10.26 -6.79
N VAL A 149 -0.37 11.48 -6.67
CA VAL A 149 -1.53 11.92 -7.47
C VAL A 149 -1.11 12.31 -8.87
N THR A 150 -0.04 13.11 -9.01
CA THR A 150 0.42 13.54 -10.32
C THR A 150 0.78 12.32 -11.17
N ASP A 151 1.61 11.41 -10.66
CA ASP A 151 1.96 10.14 -11.30
C ASP A 151 0.73 9.30 -11.66
N GLN A 152 -0.26 9.21 -10.77
CA GLN A 152 -1.48 8.46 -11.06
C GLN A 152 -2.23 9.05 -12.26
N PHE A 153 -2.22 10.36 -12.45
CA PHE A 153 -2.94 11.02 -13.53
C PHE A 153 -2.19 10.99 -14.85
N VAL A 154 -0.86 11.14 -14.80
CA VAL A 154 -0.02 11.21 -16.01
C VAL A 154 0.48 9.86 -16.51
N VAL A 155 0.19 8.77 -15.79
CA VAL A 155 0.55 7.42 -16.23
C VAL A 155 -0.35 6.98 -17.39
N ASP A 156 0.25 6.41 -18.43
CA ASP A 156 -0.36 6.15 -19.73
C ASP A 156 -1.52 5.16 -19.63
N ARG A 157 -1.51 4.30 -18.61
CA ARG A 157 -2.61 3.38 -18.32
C ARG A 157 -3.86 4.01 -17.69
N PHE A 158 -3.82 5.27 -17.23
CA PHE A 158 -4.90 5.83 -16.39
C PHE A 158 -6.01 6.53 -17.18
N ALA A 159 -5.70 7.61 -17.89
CA ALA A 159 -6.68 8.47 -18.55
C ALA A 159 -6.41 8.65 -20.06
N GLY A 160 -5.73 7.70 -20.70
CA GLY A 160 -5.41 7.74 -22.13
C GLY A 160 -4.52 8.93 -22.51
N GLY A 161 -3.57 9.29 -21.64
CA GLY A 161 -2.68 10.44 -21.83
C GLY A 161 -3.32 11.81 -21.64
N ARG A 162 -4.59 11.91 -21.22
CA ARG A 162 -5.33 13.18 -21.11
C ARG A 162 -4.68 14.20 -20.17
N PHE A 163 -4.09 13.76 -19.06
CA PHE A 163 -3.43 14.65 -18.10
C PHE A 163 -1.93 14.65 -18.32
N GLN A 164 -1.34 15.83 -18.45
CA GLN A 164 0.08 16.00 -18.78
C GLN A 164 0.71 17.10 -17.94
N TYR A 165 2.03 17.06 -17.77
CA TYR A 165 2.76 18.13 -17.08
C TYR A 165 2.71 19.44 -17.89
N LYS A 166 2.34 20.56 -17.26
CA LYS A 166 2.36 21.89 -17.89
C LYS A 166 3.75 22.27 -18.41
N LYS A 167 4.79 21.93 -17.65
CA LYS A 167 6.20 22.17 -17.99
C LYS A 167 6.82 21.00 -18.78
N ARG A 168 6.00 20.11 -19.34
CA ARG A 168 6.46 18.87 -19.99
C ARG A 168 7.41 18.11 -19.04
N TRP A 169 8.48 17.54 -19.57
CA TRP A 169 9.49 16.81 -18.79
C TRP A 169 10.17 17.64 -17.69
N PHE A 170 10.24 18.96 -17.82
CA PHE A 170 10.77 19.85 -16.77
C PHE A 170 9.83 20.00 -15.56
N GLY A 171 8.62 19.42 -15.62
CA GLY A 171 7.69 19.37 -14.50
C GLY A 171 7.77 18.08 -13.69
N VAL A 172 8.62 17.12 -14.08
CA VAL A 172 8.59 15.77 -13.51
C VAL A 172 8.87 15.75 -12.00
N ASP A 173 9.69 16.66 -11.50
CA ASP A 173 10.07 16.79 -10.08
C ASP A 173 9.24 17.84 -9.31
N SER A 174 8.23 18.43 -9.96
CA SER A 174 7.36 19.42 -9.32
C SER A 174 6.46 18.78 -8.26
N VAL A 175 6.41 19.39 -7.07
CA VAL A 175 5.58 18.98 -5.93
C VAL A 175 4.60 20.10 -5.56
N GLY A 176 3.49 19.74 -4.92
CA GLY A 176 2.45 20.69 -4.51
C GLY A 176 1.07 20.31 -5.05
N LYS A 177 0.23 21.31 -5.33
CA LYS A 177 -1.13 21.08 -5.84
C LYS A 177 -1.09 20.54 -7.26
N THR A 178 -1.89 19.50 -7.49
CA THR A 178 -1.93 18.71 -8.73
C THR A 178 -2.17 19.58 -9.95
N TRP A 179 -3.16 20.48 -9.90
CA TRP A 179 -3.55 21.31 -11.03
C TRP A 179 -2.72 22.59 -11.18
N ASP A 180 -1.79 22.86 -10.27
CA ASP A 180 -0.72 23.84 -10.52
C ASP A 180 0.35 23.21 -11.44
N ILE A 181 0.51 21.89 -11.38
CA ILE A 181 1.56 21.10 -12.07
C ILE A 181 1.06 20.51 -13.39
N LEU A 182 -0.19 20.04 -13.43
CA LEU A 182 -0.78 19.33 -14.57
C LEU A 182 -1.79 20.18 -15.35
N GLU A 183 -1.92 19.90 -16.64
CA GLU A 183 -3.00 20.37 -17.49
C GLU A 183 -3.90 19.21 -17.95
N ASP A 184 -5.17 19.53 -18.24
CA ASP A 184 -6.11 18.65 -18.92
C ASP A 184 -6.12 18.97 -20.41
N LYS A 185 -5.66 18.04 -21.27
CA LYS A 185 -5.64 18.21 -22.73
C LYS A 185 -7.03 18.13 -23.38
N GLY A 186 -8.07 17.80 -22.62
CA GLY A 186 -9.44 17.67 -23.10
C GLY A 186 -9.81 16.24 -23.53
N PRO A 187 -11.12 15.96 -23.74
CA PRO A 187 -11.62 14.63 -24.10
C PRO A 187 -11.19 14.14 -25.49
N ASP A 188 -10.86 15.07 -26.38
CA ASP A 188 -10.48 14.78 -27.77
C ASP A 188 -9.02 14.41 -27.92
N PHE A 189 -8.17 14.69 -26.92
CA PHE A 189 -6.77 14.29 -26.93
C PHE A 189 -6.65 12.76 -27.02
N LYS A 190 -5.85 12.29 -27.98
CA LYS A 190 -5.54 10.87 -28.18
C LYS A 190 -4.04 10.69 -28.09
N MET A 191 -3.62 9.69 -27.32
CA MET A 191 -2.26 9.22 -27.27
C MET A 191 -2.27 7.73 -27.64
N ALA A 192 -1.48 7.37 -28.66
CA ALA A 192 -1.24 5.96 -28.98
C ALA A 192 -0.55 5.28 -27.78
N GLU A 193 -0.68 3.94 -27.68
CA GLU A 193 -0.10 3.17 -26.57
C GLU A 193 -0.50 3.70 -25.17
N SER A 194 -1.78 4.00 -25.00
CA SER A 194 -2.35 4.41 -23.71
C SER A 194 -3.67 3.71 -23.41
N ALA A 195 -4.04 3.64 -22.13
CA ALA A 195 -5.28 3.01 -21.66
C ALA A 195 -6.07 3.91 -20.70
N LYS A 196 -7.34 3.55 -20.51
CA LYS A 196 -8.29 4.23 -19.63
C LYS A 196 -8.69 3.35 -18.44
N ALA A 197 -7.70 2.82 -17.71
CA ALA A 197 -7.94 1.95 -16.55
C ALA A 197 -8.26 2.74 -15.26
N GLY A 198 -8.21 4.07 -15.30
CA GLY A 198 -8.53 4.93 -14.17
C GLY A 198 -9.98 4.79 -13.70
N ASN A 199 -10.17 4.81 -12.39
CA ASN A 199 -11.48 4.80 -11.76
C ASN A 199 -11.44 5.43 -10.35
N PRO A 200 -12.60 5.79 -9.77
CA PRO A 200 -12.65 6.48 -8.48
C PRO A 200 -12.02 5.72 -7.32
N THR A 201 -12.13 4.39 -7.28
CA THR A 201 -11.55 3.57 -6.20
C THR A 201 -10.03 3.69 -6.15
N CYS A 202 -9.35 3.75 -7.30
CA CYS A 202 -7.89 3.94 -7.36
C CYS A 202 -7.41 5.19 -6.61
N ILE A 203 -8.25 6.23 -6.55
CA ILE A 203 -7.90 7.55 -5.98
C ILE A 203 -7.89 7.52 -4.45
N GLN A 204 -8.60 6.57 -3.82
CA GLN A 204 -8.65 6.43 -2.36
C GLN A 204 -7.28 6.16 -1.73
N CYS A 205 -6.35 5.57 -2.49
CA CYS A 205 -4.97 5.34 -2.05
C CYS A 205 -3.99 6.45 -2.48
N LYS A 206 -4.49 7.63 -2.87
CA LYS A 206 -3.69 8.71 -3.48
C LYS A 206 -3.92 10.07 -2.83
N THR A 207 -5.11 10.32 -2.30
CA THR A 207 -5.50 11.62 -1.75
C THR A 207 -6.34 11.48 -0.49
N SER A 208 -6.39 12.55 0.31
CA SER A 208 -7.37 12.74 1.37
C SER A 208 -8.49 13.72 1.00
N ASP A 209 -8.49 14.29 -0.21
CA ASP A 209 -9.41 15.37 -0.59
C ASP A 209 -10.90 14.96 -0.58
N HIS A 210 -11.15 13.67 -0.80
CA HIS A 210 -12.50 13.13 -0.92
C HIS A 210 -13.07 12.61 0.40
N ILE A 211 -12.34 12.77 1.51
CA ILE A 211 -12.67 12.14 2.79
C ILE A 211 -14.08 12.52 3.29
N LEU A 212 -14.56 13.74 3.00
CA LEU A 212 -15.92 14.19 3.37
C LEU A 212 -16.95 14.05 2.24
N LYS A 213 -16.51 13.57 1.07
CA LYS A 213 -17.26 13.53 -0.19
C LYS A 213 -17.57 12.11 -0.67
N TRP A 214 -16.98 11.11 -0.03
CA TRP A 214 -17.05 9.68 -0.34
C TRP A 214 -17.69 8.92 0.82
N LYS A 215 -18.76 8.18 0.54
CA LYS A 215 -19.37 7.29 1.54
C LYS A 215 -18.47 6.10 1.81
N PHE A 216 -18.53 5.53 3.01
CA PHE A 216 -17.85 4.27 3.34
C PHE A 216 -18.09 3.22 2.24
N MET A 217 -16.99 2.62 1.77
CA MET A 217 -16.87 1.70 0.63
C MET A 217 -17.11 2.30 -0.76
N GLY A 218 -17.58 3.54 -0.86
CA GLY A 218 -17.96 4.18 -2.12
C GLY A 218 -19.33 3.72 -2.60
N ASP A 219 -20.21 3.35 -1.68
CA ASP A 219 -21.60 3.04 -2.00
C ASP A 219 -22.36 4.31 -2.41
N LYS A 220 -23.34 4.16 -3.30
CA LYS A 220 -24.21 5.26 -3.71
C LYS A 220 -24.97 5.83 -2.51
N ASP A 221 -24.96 7.16 -2.40
CA ASP A 221 -25.66 7.90 -1.36
C ASP A 221 -25.86 9.35 -1.81
N PRO A 222 -27.07 9.93 -1.69
CA PRO A 222 -27.33 11.31 -2.07
C PRO A 222 -26.44 12.34 -1.35
N ARG A 223 -25.86 12.00 -0.20
CA ARG A 223 -24.94 12.86 0.57
C ARG A 223 -23.50 12.81 0.04
N ALA A 224 -23.15 11.79 -0.74
CA ALA A 224 -21.83 11.62 -1.35
C ALA A 224 -21.77 12.38 -2.68
N LYS A 225 -20.65 13.08 -2.90
CA LYS A 225 -20.37 13.69 -4.22
C LYS A 225 -19.80 12.65 -5.17
N TRP A 226 -19.02 11.71 -4.65
CA TRP A 226 -18.31 10.69 -5.40
C TRP A 226 -18.56 9.29 -4.83
N ASP A 227 -18.61 8.32 -5.73
CA ASP A 227 -18.76 6.89 -5.47
C ASP A 227 -17.94 6.08 -6.49
N ARG A 228 -17.92 4.74 -6.37
CA ARG A 228 -17.15 3.86 -7.28
C ARG A 228 -17.51 4.00 -8.76
N THR A 229 -18.71 4.48 -9.06
CA THR A 229 -19.30 4.56 -10.41
C THR A 229 -19.18 5.96 -11.02
N SER A 230 -18.67 6.93 -10.27
CA SER A 230 -18.48 8.31 -10.72
C SER A 230 -17.52 8.42 -11.90
N ASP A 231 -17.70 9.46 -12.72
CA ASP A 231 -16.74 9.80 -13.78
C ASP A 231 -15.37 10.13 -13.17
N ILE A 232 -14.38 9.29 -13.49
CA ILE A 232 -13.02 9.45 -12.99
C ILE A 232 -12.38 10.77 -13.41
N ILE A 233 -12.74 11.34 -14.56
CA ILE A 233 -12.20 12.64 -14.98
C ILE A 233 -12.71 13.75 -14.04
N ALA A 234 -14.00 13.73 -13.70
CA ALA A 234 -14.57 14.67 -12.75
C ALA A 234 -13.98 14.51 -11.34
N VAL A 235 -13.80 13.27 -10.88
CA VAL A 235 -13.12 12.96 -9.61
C VAL A 235 -11.67 13.48 -9.62
N ALA A 236 -10.94 13.27 -10.72
CA ALA A 236 -9.57 13.75 -10.86
C ALA A 236 -9.49 15.28 -10.73
N LYS A 237 -10.39 16.02 -11.41
CA LYS A 237 -10.46 17.49 -11.34
C LYS A 237 -10.76 18.02 -9.93
N ASP A 238 -11.45 17.24 -9.11
CA ASP A 238 -11.71 17.56 -7.71
C ASP A 238 -10.58 17.12 -6.75
N THR A 239 -9.56 16.43 -7.26
CA THR A 239 -8.36 16.03 -6.53
C THR A 239 -7.26 17.07 -6.71
N GLN A 240 -6.86 17.73 -5.63
CA GLN A 240 -5.85 18.78 -5.60
C GLN A 240 -4.57 18.31 -4.91
N ASN A 241 -4.68 17.52 -3.85
CA ASN A 241 -3.59 17.18 -2.95
C ASN A 241 -3.35 15.66 -2.93
N VAL A 242 -2.13 15.27 -2.56
CA VAL A 242 -1.81 13.87 -2.21
C VAL A 242 -2.40 13.50 -0.84
N VAL A 243 -2.17 12.27 -0.36
CA VAL A 243 -2.56 11.87 1.00
C VAL A 243 -2.02 12.90 2.02
N GLY A 244 -2.95 13.55 2.73
CA GLY A 244 -2.61 14.57 3.71
C GLY A 244 -2.23 13.98 5.06
N CYS A 245 -1.74 14.82 5.98
CA CYS A 245 -1.42 14.43 7.36
C CYS A 245 -2.60 13.73 8.05
N ILE A 246 -3.83 14.15 7.72
CA ILE A 246 -5.06 13.60 8.25
C ILE A 246 -5.32 12.14 7.85
N HIS A 247 -4.59 11.58 6.89
CA HIS A 247 -4.76 10.19 6.48
C HIS A 247 -4.31 9.20 7.57
N CYS A 248 -3.31 9.61 8.38
CA CYS A 248 -2.73 8.80 9.46
C CYS A 248 -2.93 9.41 10.85
N HIS A 249 -3.26 10.70 10.94
CA HIS A 249 -3.44 11.41 12.21
C HIS A 249 -4.86 11.97 12.31
N ASP A 250 -5.57 11.70 13.40
CA ASP A 250 -6.86 12.33 13.63
C ASP A 250 -6.67 13.84 13.91
N PRO A 251 -7.29 14.74 13.13
CA PRO A 251 -7.10 16.18 13.31
C PRO A 251 -7.75 16.72 14.59
N HIS A 252 -8.71 16.00 15.18
CA HIS A 252 -9.42 16.44 16.38
C HIS A 252 -8.75 15.90 17.64
N GLY A 253 -8.58 14.57 17.70
CA GLY A 253 -8.09 13.89 18.89
C GLY A 253 -6.62 13.50 18.86
N THR A 254 -5.91 13.79 17.76
CA THR A 254 -4.47 13.52 17.58
C THR A 254 -4.08 12.05 17.65
N GLN A 255 -5.07 11.13 17.69
CA GLN A 255 -4.79 9.71 17.71
C GLN A 255 -4.21 9.26 16.36
N PRO A 256 -3.32 8.26 16.38
CA PRO A 256 -3.00 7.49 15.18
C PRO A 256 -4.29 6.87 14.62
N ARG A 257 -4.48 6.94 13.30
CA ARG A 257 -5.69 6.42 12.65
C ARG A 257 -5.45 5.84 11.26
N VAL A 258 -6.48 5.16 10.78
CA VAL A 258 -6.71 4.83 9.38
C VAL A 258 -8.07 5.36 8.92
N VAL A 259 -8.15 5.73 7.65
CA VAL A 259 -9.36 6.28 6.99
C VAL A 259 -9.73 5.50 5.73
N ARG A 260 -8.89 4.57 5.27
CA ARG A 260 -9.19 3.68 4.14
C ARG A 260 -10.32 2.72 4.50
N ASP A 261 -11.48 2.94 3.89
CA ASP A 261 -12.72 2.19 4.13
C ASP A 261 -12.55 0.66 3.96
N ALA A 262 -11.99 0.17 2.86
CA ALA A 262 -11.82 -1.26 2.63
C ALA A 262 -10.87 -1.93 3.64
N LEU A 263 -9.89 -1.19 4.18
CA LEU A 263 -9.01 -1.71 5.22
C LEU A 263 -9.78 -1.81 6.53
N ILE A 264 -10.53 -0.77 6.88
CA ILE A 264 -11.39 -0.75 8.06
C ILE A 264 -12.39 -1.91 7.97
N GLN A 265 -13.07 -2.09 6.84
CA GLN A 265 -14.00 -3.21 6.66
C GLN A 265 -13.31 -4.56 6.80
N ALA A 266 -12.15 -4.76 6.17
CA ALA A 266 -11.42 -6.02 6.25
C ALA A 266 -11.01 -6.36 7.70
N ILE A 267 -10.55 -5.37 8.48
CA ILE A 267 -10.18 -5.56 9.89
C ILE A 267 -11.42 -5.80 10.77
N ASP A 268 -12.50 -5.04 10.55
CA ASP A 268 -13.74 -5.11 11.33
C ASP A 268 -14.46 -6.45 11.14
N GLU A 269 -14.52 -6.97 9.91
CA GLU A 269 -15.23 -8.22 9.60
C GLU A 269 -14.44 -9.48 9.97
N LYS A 270 -13.13 -9.50 9.74
CA LYS A 270 -12.30 -10.73 9.83
C LYS A 270 -11.39 -10.76 11.04
N GLY A 271 -11.23 -9.63 11.73
CA GLY A 271 -10.04 -9.37 12.53
C GLY A 271 -8.79 -9.30 11.65
N ALA A 272 -7.74 -8.66 12.15
CA ALA A 272 -6.46 -8.64 11.44
C ALA A 272 -5.33 -9.05 12.36
N LYS A 273 -5.09 -10.37 12.41
CA LYS A 273 -3.96 -10.96 13.15
C LYS A 273 -2.62 -10.33 12.78
N MET A 274 -2.48 -9.86 11.53
CA MET A 274 -1.27 -9.15 11.08
C MET A 274 -0.99 -7.83 11.78
N PHE A 275 -2.02 -7.19 12.34
CA PHE A 275 -1.90 -5.97 13.13
C PHE A 275 -2.13 -6.22 14.63
N ALA A 276 -2.19 -7.49 15.05
CA ALA A 276 -2.33 -7.81 16.47
C ALA A 276 -1.06 -7.41 17.23
N GLY A 277 -1.25 -6.92 18.46
CA GLY A 277 -0.19 -6.74 19.44
C GLY A 277 0.24 -8.08 20.05
N LYS A 278 1.16 -8.02 21.01
CA LYS A 278 1.63 -9.20 21.75
C LYS A 278 0.52 -9.91 22.54
N ASP A 279 -0.55 -9.20 22.89
CA ASP A 279 -1.74 -9.73 23.56
C ASP A 279 -2.70 -10.43 22.58
N GLY A 280 -2.37 -10.49 21.28
CA GLY A 280 -3.20 -11.10 20.25
C GLY A 280 -4.35 -10.21 19.78
N THR A 281 -4.48 -8.98 20.30
CA THR A 281 -5.57 -8.06 19.95
C THR A 281 -5.11 -6.99 18.96
N THR A 282 -5.97 -6.67 17.99
CA THR A 282 -5.75 -5.55 17.07
C THR A 282 -6.23 -4.26 17.71
N ASP A 283 -5.34 -3.27 17.88
CA ASP A 283 -5.66 -1.95 18.45
C ASP A 283 -6.36 -1.06 17.42
N LEU A 284 -7.63 -1.37 17.12
CA LEU A 284 -8.46 -0.57 16.23
C LEU A 284 -9.85 -0.33 16.83
N LYS A 285 -10.18 0.92 17.09
CA LYS A 285 -11.56 1.34 17.43
C LYS A 285 -12.17 2.02 16.21
N VAL A 286 -13.21 1.40 15.65
CA VAL A 286 -13.98 2.01 14.57
C VAL A 286 -14.89 3.10 15.14
N ILE A 287 -14.84 4.29 14.54
CA ILE A 287 -15.75 5.40 14.82
C ILE A 287 -16.53 5.68 13.56
N SER A 288 -17.86 5.61 13.68
CA SER A 288 -18.81 5.91 12.62
C SER A 288 -19.30 7.35 12.78
N PHE A 289 -19.45 8.08 11.67
CA PHE A 289 -19.97 9.44 11.67
C PHE A 289 -21.16 9.55 10.72
N ARG A 290 -22.10 10.44 11.05
CA ARG A 290 -23.24 10.82 10.20
C ARG A 290 -24.02 9.60 9.72
N ASP A 291 -24.45 8.78 10.67
CA ASP A 291 -25.24 7.56 10.42
C ASP A 291 -24.57 6.59 9.43
N GLY A 292 -23.28 6.30 9.65
CA GLY A 292 -22.53 5.36 8.83
C GLY A 292 -22.08 5.91 7.48
N PHE A 293 -22.27 7.20 7.19
CA PHE A 293 -21.78 7.81 5.96
C PHE A 293 -20.26 7.63 5.83
N ARG A 294 -19.51 7.80 6.91
CA ARG A 294 -18.06 7.56 6.92
C ARG A 294 -17.64 6.88 8.20
N LYS A 295 -16.56 6.10 8.12
CA LYS A 295 -15.90 5.50 9.28
C LYS A 295 -14.41 5.84 9.27
N ILE A 296 -13.82 5.91 10.45
CA ILE A 296 -12.36 5.88 10.65
C ILE A 296 -12.04 4.77 11.65
N GLY A 297 -10.81 4.29 11.64
CA GLY A 297 -10.28 3.44 12.70
C GLY A 297 -9.22 4.20 13.49
N VAL A 298 -9.46 4.48 14.77
CA VAL A 298 -8.45 5.10 15.66
C VAL A 298 -7.74 4.04 16.48
N MET A 299 -6.45 4.25 16.72
CA MET A 299 -5.59 3.35 17.49
C MET A 299 -5.17 4.06 18.79
N LYS A 300 -4.98 3.30 19.87
CA LYS A 300 -4.42 3.86 21.12
C LYS A 300 -2.92 4.10 20.99
N LYS A 301 -2.22 3.22 20.27
CA LYS A 301 -0.79 3.31 19.98
C LYS A 301 -0.55 3.45 18.49
N SER A 302 0.55 4.09 18.13
CA SER A 302 0.93 4.21 16.72
C SER A 302 1.39 2.85 16.20
N ASP A 303 0.64 2.28 15.26
CA ASP A 303 1.07 1.12 14.48
C ASP A 303 1.22 1.50 13.01
N SER A 304 2.47 1.72 12.58
CA SER A 304 2.74 2.07 11.19
C SER A 304 2.48 0.92 10.22
N ARG A 305 2.43 -0.34 10.68
CA ARG A 305 2.02 -1.47 9.84
C ARG A 305 0.60 -1.23 9.32
N MET A 306 -0.30 -0.82 10.21
CA MET A 306 -1.69 -0.54 9.87
C MET A 306 -1.85 0.79 9.10
N MET A 307 -1.12 1.84 9.48
CA MET A 307 -1.16 3.13 8.74
C MET A 307 -0.71 2.98 7.29
N CYS A 308 0.38 2.24 7.04
CA CYS A 308 0.91 1.99 5.71
C CYS A 308 0.00 1.04 4.91
N ALA A 309 -0.65 0.08 5.57
CA ALA A 309 -1.59 -0.86 4.96
C ALA A 309 -2.86 -0.21 4.37
N GLN A 310 -3.08 1.09 4.59
CA GLN A 310 -4.13 1.82 3.88
C GLN A 310 -3.92 1.83 2.36
N CYS A 311 -2.66 1.75 1.93
CA CYS A 311 -2.29 1.74 0.52
C CYS A 311 -1.40 0.55 0.17
N HIS A 312 -0.42 0.20 1.01
CA HIS A 312 0.60 -0.82 0.76
C HIS A 312 0.11 -2.24 1.10
N VAL A 313 -0.94 -2.64 0.40
CA VAL A 313 -1.61 -3.95 0.50
C VAL A 313 -1.95 -4.49 -0.89
N ASN A 314 -2.27 -5.77 -0.98
CA ASN A 314 -3.06 -6.27 -2.10
C ASN A 314 -4.51 -5.78 -1.99
N TYR A 315 -5.13 -5.46 -3.12
CA TYR A 315 -6.49 -4.91 -3.15
C TYR A 315 -7.12 -5.08 -4.52
N ASN A 316 -8.44 -5.06 -4.60
CA ASN A 316 -9.19 -4.81 -5.81
C ASN A 316 -9.57 -3.33 -5.87
N CYS A 317 -9.37 -2.71 -7.03
CA CYS A 317 -9.80 -1.34 -7.32
C CYS A 317 -10.38 -1.21 -8.73
N GLY A 318 -10.79 -2.31 -9.35
CA GLY A 318 -11.17 -2.37 -10.75
C GLY A 318 -12.34 -3.30 -10.96
N THR A 319 -12.93 -3.23 -12.16
CA THR A 319 -13.86 -4.25 -12.61
C THR A 319 -13.14 -5.58 -12.82
N GLY A 320 -13.90 -6.67 -12.81
CA GLY A 320 -13.36 -7.99 -13.09
C GLY A 320 -14.44 -8.91 -13.61
N TYR A 321 -14.31 -10.19 -13.31
CA TYR A 321 -15.22 -11.24 -13.75
C TYR A 321 -15.36 -12.31 -12.68
N GLU A 322 -16.48 -13.03 -12.71
CA GLU A 322 -16.74 -14.17 -11.85
C GLU A 322 -15.98 -15.41 -12.30
N PHE A 323 -15.29 -16.09 -11.37
CA PHE A 323 -14.59 -17.35 -11.60
C PHE A 323 -15.49 -18.44 -12.16
N ASP A 324 -16.72 -18.54 -11.63
CA ASP A 324 -17.64 -19.64 -11.91
C ASP A 324 -18.43 -19.41 -13.21
N THR A 325 -18.89 -18.19 -13.44
CA THR A 325 -19.80 -17.86 -14.55
C THR A 325 -19.12 -17.10 -15.70
N GLY A 326 -17.98 -16.46 -15.44
CA GLY A 326 -17.35 -15.52 -16.37
C GLY A 326 -18.09 -14.19 -16.52
N LYS A 327 -19.16 -13.94 -15.74
CA LYS A 327 -19.94 -12.69 -15.79
C LYS A 327 -19.08 -11.51 -15.35
N LYS A 328 -19.23 -10.37 -16.03
CA LYS A 328 -18.54 -9.13 -15.68
C LYS A 328 -19.03 -8.58 -14.34
N VAL A 329 -18.08 -8.19 -13.49
CA VAL A 329 -18.29 -7.50 -12.21
C VAL A 329 -17.98 -6.01 -12.40
N GLY A 330 -19.00 -5.16 -12.31
CA GLY A 330 -18.90 -3.71 -12.49
C GLY A 330 -18.70 -2.94 -11.18
N TYR A 331 -18.45 -1.63 -11.27
CA TYR A 331 -18.17 -0.76 -10.10
C TYR A 331 -19.31 -0.63 -9.08
N GLU A 332 -20.53 -0.99 -9.44
CA GLU A 332 -21.65 -1.08 -8.50
C GLU A 332 -21.36 -2.13 -7.40
N ASP A 333 -20.57 -3.15 -7.70
CA ASP A 333 -20.23 -4.24 -6.79
C ASP A 333 -19.08 -3.86 -5.84
N GLN A 334 -19.25 -4.14 -4.54
CA GLN A 334 -18.23 -3.86 -3.52
C GLN A 334 -16.92 -4.63 -3.71
N ARG A 335 -16.94 -5.76 -4.46
CA ARG A 335 -15.72 -6.49 -4.84
C ARG A 335 -14.72 -5.63 -5.63
N THR A 336 -15.18 -4.51 -6.22
CA THR A 336 -14.33 -3.53 -6.92
C THR A 336 -13.62 -2.54 -5.98
N ASN A 337 -13.89 -2.60 -4.66
CA ASN A 337 -13.16 -1.91 -3.59
C ASN A 337 -12.94 -2.88 -2.42
N HIS A 338 -11.93 -3.74 -2.54
CA HIS A 338 -11.75 -4.85 -1.60
C HIS A 338 -10.28 -4.98 -1.16
N ILE A 339 -10.02 -5.26 0.11
CA ILE A 339 -8.68 -5.57 0.62
C ILE A 339 -8.72 -7.00 1.21
N PRO A 340 -8.07 -7.99 0.56
CA PRO A 340 -8.08 -9.37 1.02
C PRO A 340 -7.45 -9.60 2.39
N LEU A 341 -6.34 -8.92 2.70
CA LEU A 341 -5.43 -9.23 3.80
C LEU A 341 -4.96 -10.71 3.80
N ALA A 342 -4.76 -11.26 2.59
CA ALA A 342 -4.36 -12.66 2.36
C ALA A 342 -2.97 -12.72 1.74
N GLY A 343 -2.12 -13.63 2.23
CA GLY A 343 -0.76 -13.81 1.71
C GLY A 343 -0.70 -14.49 0.34
N PRO A 344 0.51 -14.63 -0.25
CA PRO A 344 0.68 -15.16 -1.61
C PRO A 344 0.18 -16.60 -1.79
N LYS A 345 0.23 -17.42 -0.71
CA LYS A 345 -0.23 -18.81 -0.74
C LYS A 345 -1.75 -18.94 -0.70
N ASP A 346 -2.46 -17.93 -0.18
CA ASP A 346 -3.90 -17.98 0.08
C ASP A 346 -4.71 -17.11 -0.90
N LEU A 347 -4.06 -16.20 -1.63
CA LEU A 347 -4.73 -15.20 -2.45
C LEU A 347 -5.61 -15.81 -3.55
N LEU A 348 -5.16 -16.86 -4.24
CA LEU A 348 -5.94 -17.50 -5.30
C LEU A 348 -7.23 -18.11 -4.74
N GLU A 349 -7.13 -18.85 -3.64
CA GLU A 349 -8.29 -19.46 -2.98
C GLU A 349 -9.23 -18.42 -2.38
N HIS A 350 -8.68 -17.33 -1.80
CA HIS A 350 -9.49 -16.18 -1.39
C HIS A 350 -10.28 -15.61 -2.58
N SER A 351 -9.64 -15.44 -3.73
CA SER A 351 -10.25 -14.85 -4.92
C SER A 351 -11.31 -15.75 -5.55
N LYS A 352 -11.10 -17.06 -5.57
CA LYS A 352 -12.11 -18.05 -5.96
C LYS A 352 -13.32 -18.03 -5.03
N LYS A 353 -13.10 -17.98 -3.71
CA LYS A 353 -14.19 -17.85 -2.72
C LYS A 353 -14.98 -16.55 -2.86
N GLN A 354 -14.31 -15.46 -3.24
CA GLN A 354 -14.97 -14.20 -3.59
C GLN A 354 -15.59 -14.19 -4.99
N ASN A 355 -15.40 -15.27 -5.74
CA ASN A 355 -15.82 -15.43 -7.13
C ASN A 355 -15.40 -14.20 -7.98
N PHE A 356 -14.12 -13.83 -7.94
CA PHE A 356 -13.59 -12.65 -8.64
C PHE A 356 -12.16 -12.83 -9.16
N TYR A 357 -11.94 -12.57 -10.46
CA TYR A 357 -10.61 -12.35 -11.07
C TYR A 357 -10.64 -11.14 -12.00
N GLU A 358 -9.49 -10.62 -12.40
CA GLU A 358 -9.41 -9.35 -13.15
C GLU A 358 -9.09 -9.52 -14.63
N LEU A 359 -8.34 -10.56 -14.97
CA LEU A 359 -7.78 -10.75 -16.30
C LEU A 359 -8.01 -12.18 -16.78
N ARG A 360 -8.46 -12.36 -18.02
CA ARG A 360 -8.20 -13.60 -18.76
C ARG A 360 -6.96 -13.40 -19.60
N HIS A 361 -5.95 -14.24 -19.40
CA HIS A 361 -4.71 -14.13 -20.15
C HIS A 361 -4.95 -14.36 -21.65
N ALA A 362 -4.46 -13.45 -22.51
CA ALA A 362 -4.78 -13.43 -23.94
C ALA A 362 -4.48 -14.76 -24.67
N VAL A 363 -3.34 -15.38 -24.35
CA VAL A 363 -2.90 -16.63 -24.99
C VAL A 363 -3.54 -17.87 -24.38
N THR A 364 -3.44 -18.02 -23.06
CA THR A 364 -3.83 -19.26 -22.36
C THR A 364 -5.30 -19.32 -21.99
N GLY A 365 -5.98 -18.18 -21.83
CA GLY A 365 -7.34 -18.09 -21.29
C GLY A 365 -7.46 -18.31 -19.78
N ALA A 366 -6.33 -18.46 -19.06
CA ALA A 366 -6.31 -18.61 -17.61
C ALA A 366 -6.91 -17.37 -16.89
N ARG A 367 -7.61 -17.59 -15.78
CA ARG A 367 -8.25 -16.54 -14.97
C ARG A 367 -7.26 -16.01 -13.94
N LEU A 368 -6.66 -14.87 -14.22
CA LEU A 368 -5.58 -14.29 -13.43
C LEU A 368 -6.12 -13.24 -12.45
N VAL A 369 -5.68 -13.38 -11.20
CA VAL A 369 -5.80 -12.38 -10.13
C VAL A 369 -4.56 -11.50 -10.21
N LYS A 370 -4.71 -10.16 -10.19
CA LYS A 370 -3.58 -9.23 -10.33
C LYS A 370 -3.13 -8.72 -8.95
N PRO A 371 -2.05 -9.26 -8.33
CA PRO A 371 -1.54 -8.70 -7.09
C PRO A 371 -1.03 -7.27 -7.31
N ARG A 372 -1.18 -6.42 -6.29
CA ARG A 372 -0.64 -5.05 -6.26
C ARG A 372 0.03 -4.81 -4.92
N HIS A 373 1.28 -4.33 -4.96
CA HIS A 373 2.11 -3.86 -3.83
C HIS A 373 1.69 -4.39 -2.43
N PRO A 374 1.78 -5.71 -2.19
CA PRO A 374 1.29 -6.34 -0.97
C PRO A 374 2.33 -6.32 0.16
N GLU A 375 2.87 -5.14 0.48
CA GLU A 375 3.96 -5.04 1.46
C GLU A 375 3.49 -5.45 2.87
N ALA A 376 2.29 -5.04 3.30
CA ALA A 376 1.79 -5.36 4.64
C ALA A 376 1.59 -6.88 4.83
N GLU A 377 0.96 -7.55 3.87
CA GLU A 377 0.75 -9.00 3.92
C GLU A 377 2.06 -9.78 3.79
N THR A 378 3.03 -9.25 3.04
CA THR A 378 4.36 -9.85 2.91
C THR A 378 5.17 -9.72 4.19
N TYR A 379 5.14 -8.55 4.81
CA TYR A 379 5.89 -8.25 6.03
C TYR A 379 5.43 -9.10 7.22
N PHE A 380 4.14 -9.42 7.27
CA PHE A 380 3.54 -10.23 8.33
C PHE A 380 4.25 -11.58 8.50
N GLY A 381 4.62 -11.91 9.73
CA GLY A 381 5.30 -13.15 10.09
C GLY A 381 6.79 -13.20 9.75
N SER A 382 7.35 -12.11 9.19
CA SER A 382 8.80 -11.96 9.00
C SER A 382 9.55 -11.92 10.33
N VAL A 383 10.89 -12.02 10.27
CA VAL A 383 11.74 -11.89 11.47
C VAL A 383 11.59 -10.52 12.12
N HIS A 384 11.48 -9.45 11.31
CA HIS A 384 11.31 -8.09 11.81
C HIS A 384 9.92 -7.86 12.43
N ASP A 385 8.86 -8.37 11.80
CA ASP A 385 7.50 -8.30 12.36
C ASP A 385 7.40 -9.04 13.70
N LYS A 386 7.95 -10.27 13.77
CA LYS A 386 8.02 -11.06 15.01
C LYS A 386 8.83 -10.37 16.11
N ALA A 387 9.81 -9.55 15.74
CA ALA A 387 10.59 -8.74 16.68
C ALA A 387 9.88 -7.45 17.12
N GLY A 388 8.71 -7.13 16.55
CA GLY A 388 7.93 -5.92 16.85
C GLY A 388 8.44 -4.67 16.14
N VAL A 389 9.25 -4.81 15.09
CA VAL A 389 9.65 -3.69 14.21
C VAL A 389 8.45 -3.32 13.33
N THR A 390 8.30 -2.03 13.03
CA THR A 390 7.21 -1.51 12.19
C THR A 390 7.77 -0.81 10.94
N CYS A 391 6.91 -0.55 9.94
CA CYS A 391 7.30 0.09 8.69
C CYS A 391 8.06 1.40 8.91
N ALA A 392 7.58 2.23 9.83
CA ALA A 392 8.16 3.53 10.14
C ALA A 392 9.54 3.44 10.81
N ASP A 393 9.93 2.31 11.40
CA ASP A 393 11.26 2.16 11.99
C ASP A 393 12.36 2.11 10.92
N CYS A 394 12.04 1.57 9.74
CA CYS A 394 12.95 1.54 8.60
C CYS A 394 12.71 2.69 7.61
N HIS A 395 11.45 3.02 7.33
CA HIS A 395 11.10 3.92 6.22
C HIS A 395 10.87 5.37 6.63
N MET A 396 10.77 5.65 7.93
CA MET A 396 10.56 7.00 8.48
C MET A 396 11.53 7.24 9.64
N PRO A 397 12.86 7.21 9.42
CA PRO A 397 13.81 7.29 10.51
C PRO A 397 13.77 8.66 11.22
N ILE A 398 14.39 8.71 12.40
CA ILE A 398 14.60 9.98 13.10
C ILE A 398 15.71 10.75 12.37
N MET A 399 15.39 11.96 11.93
CA MET A 399 16.31 12.87 11.21
C MET A 399 16.53 14.14 12.02
N LYS A 400 17.55 14.92 11.68
CA LYS A 400 17.80 16.25 12.28
C LYS A 400 17.46 17.34 11.27
N ASN A 401 16.75 18.37 11.71
CA ASN A 401 16.50 19.55 10.89
C ASN A 401 17.73 20.49 10.85
N LYS A 402 17.62 21.61 10.14
CA LYS A 402 18.72 22.59 9.98
C LYS A 402 19.21 23.17 11.32
N GLN A 403 18.36 23.19 12.34
CA GLN A 403 18.67 23.66 13.69
C GLN A 403 19.19 22.54 14.61
N GLY A 404 19.38 21.31 14.08
CA GLY A 404 19.88 20.16 14.83
C GLY A 404 18.82 19.45 15.69
N LYS A 405 17.56 19.89 15.66
CA LYS A 405 16.44 19.25 16.38
C LYS A 405 16.06 17.94 15.69
N SER A 406 15.97 16.88 16.47
CA SER A 406 15.51 15.57 16.00
C SER A 406 14.00 15.56 15.77
N PHE A 407 13.55 14.95 14.68
CA PHE A 407 12.14 14.76 14.34
C PHE A 407 11.93 13.44 13.60
N LYS A 408 10.69 12.95 13.54
CA LYS A 408 10.34 11.75 12.77
C LYS A 408 10.14 12.15 11.30
N SER A 409 11.05 11.73 10.43
CA SER A 409 10.95 12.06 9.01
C SER A 409 9.65 11.53 8.41
N HIS A 410 8.97 12.36 7.64
CA HIS A 410 7.86 11.97 6.78
C HIS A 410 8.26 11.85 5.31
N MET A 411 9.54 12.08 4.98
CA MET A 411 10.13 11.59 3.75
C MET A 411 10.23 10.07 3.87
N VAL A 412 9.30 9.34 3.25
CA VAL A 412 9.34 7.88 3.22
C VAL A 412 10.52 7.45 2.35
N ILE A 413 11.53 6.89 3.00
CA ILE A 413 12.83 6.57 2.37
C ILE A 413 12.91 5.14 1.85
N LYS A 414 13.92 4.89 1.00
CA LYS A 414 14.43 3.55 0.70
C LYS A 414 15.55 3.21 1.70
N PRO A 415 15.38 2.25 2.63
CA PRO A 415 16.36 1.97 3.68
C PRO A 415 17.77 1.64 3.16
N LYS A 416 17.87 1.06 1.96
CA LYS A 416 19.15 0.77 1.31
C LYS A 416 20.00 2.02 1.01
N ASP A 417 19.36 3.18 0.86
CA ASP A 417 20.03 4.46 0.57
C ASP A 417 20.28 5.26 1.88
N HIS A 418 19.81 4.75 3.02
CA HIS A 418 19.88 5.38 4.35
C HIS A 418 20.12 4.34 5.46
N VAL A 419 21.07 3.42 5.23
CA VAL A 419 21.29 2.25 6.10
C VAL A 419 21.67 2.67 7.52
N LYS A 420 22.40 3.77 7.66
CA LYS A 420 22.82 4.31 8.96
C LYS A 420 21.61 4.68 9.82
N GLU A 421 20.66 5.39 9.23
CA GLU A 421 19.46 5.90 9.88
C GLU A 421 18.42 4.79 10.12
N ALA A 422 18.28 3.87 9.18
CA ALA A 422 17.24 2.85 9.20
C ALA A 422 17.63 1.56 9.96
N CYS A 423 18.91 1.17 9.96
CA CYS A 423 19.33 -0.17 10.41
C CYS A 423 20.22 -0.16 11.66
N LEU A 424 21.18 0.77 11.74
CA LEU A 424 22.28 0.65 12.71
C LEU A 424 21.87 0.92 14.16
N ARG A 425 20.73 1.58 14.40
CA ARG A 425 20.15 1.71 15.74
C ARG A 425 19.86 0.35 16.38
N CYS A 426 19.39 -0.62 15.60
CA CYS A 426 19.07 -1.98 16.07
C CYS A 426 20.20 -2.97 15.81
N HIS A 427 21.11 -2.66 14.87
CA HIS A 427 22.24 -3.49 14.51
C HIS A 427 23.60 -2.80 14.76
N PRO A 428 23.90 -2.40 16.01
CA PRO A 428 25.08 -1.58 16.33
C PRO A 428 26.42 -2.31 16.13
N LYS A 429 26.39 -3.64 15.99
CA LYS A 429 27.59 -4.46 15.76
C LYS A 429 28.04 -4.52 14.29
N TYR A 430 27.28 -3.91 13.38
CA TYR A 430 27.54 -3.94 11.95
C TYR A 430 27.83 -2.53 11.42
N THR A 431 28.58 -2.46 10.33
CA THR A 431 28.72 -1.22 9.56
C THR A 431 27.57 -1.03 8.57
N ALA A 432 27.42 0.18 8.03
CA ALA A 432 26.43 0.45 6.99
C ALA A 432 26.69 -0.40 5.73
N GLU A 433 27.95 -0.59 5.36
CA GLU A 433 28.39 -1.38 4.21
C GLU A 433 28.03 -2.86 4.39
N GLN A 434 28.28 -3.42 5.57
CA GLN A 434 27.91 -4.81 5.88
C GLN A 434 26.39 -5.04 5.79
N LYS A 435 25.59 -4.09 6.26
CA LYS A 435 24.13 -4.18 6.19
C LYS A 435 23.60 -3.97 4.77
N LEU A 436 24.15 -3.02 4.03
CA LEU A 436 23.85 -2.84 2.62
C LEU A 436 24.15 -4.11 1.81
N TYR A 437 25.31 -4.74 2.06
CA TYR A 437 25.70 -5.99 1.41
C TYR A 437 24.69 -7.12 1.68
N GLN A 438 24.19 -7.25 2.91
CA GLN A 438 23.16 -8.23 3.27
C GLN A 438 21.82 -7.94 2.56
N ILE A 439 21.39 -6.68 2.52
CA ILE A 439 20.17 -6.25 1.79
C ILE A 439 20.31 -6.63 0.31
N GLN A 440 21.40 -6.25 -0.33
CA GLN A 440 21.64 -6.51 -1.75
C GLN A 440 21.75 -8.01 -2.04
N GLY A 441 22.34 -8.81 -1.16
CA GLY A 441 22.39 -10.26 -1.29
C GLY A 441 20.99 -10.89 -1.37
N ILE A 442 20.07 -10.48 -0.48
CA ILE A 442 18.67 -10.92 -0.50
C ILE A 442 17.99 -10.49 -1.80
N GLN A 443 18.07 -9.20 -2.13
CA GLN A 443 17.39 -8.66 -3.31
C GLN A 443 17.91 -9.29 -4.61
N ASN A 444 19.21 -9.53 -4.73
CA ASN A 444 19.81 -10.19 -5.89
C ASN A 444 19.31 -11.63 -6.02
N TYR A 445 19.29 -12.39 -4.92
CA TYR A 445 18.79 -13.76 -4.93
C TYR A 445 17.31 -13.83 -5.36
N ILE A 446 16.46 -12.98 -4.77
CA ILE A 446 15.03 -12.95 -5.06
C ILE A 446 14.75 -12.45 -6.48
N ARG A 447 15.44 -11.40 -6.95
CA ARG A 447 15.36 -10.99 -8.37
C ARG A 447 15.73 -12.13 -9.31
N GLY A 448 16.77 -12.90 -9.01
CA GLY A 448 17.13 -14.09 -9.77
C GLY A 448 16.00 -15.14 -9.82
N LYS A 449 15.27 -15.33 -8.72
CA LYS A 449 14.10 -16.22 -8.66
C LYS A 449 12.88 -15.66 -9.40
N MET A 450 12.65 -14.35 -9.37
CA MET A 450 11.64 -13.70 -10.20
C MET A 450 11.92 -13.91 -11.69
N ARG A 451 13.17 -13.71 -12.15
CA ARG A 451 13.57 -13.98 -13.55
C ARG A 451 13.35 -15.43 -13.97
N LYS A 452 13.70 -16.39 -13.10
CA LYS A 452 13.47 -17.81 -13.39
C LYS A 452 11.98 -18.16 -13.43
N SER A 453 11.17 -17.53 -12.58
CA SER A 453 9.71 -17.70 -12.60
C SER A 453 9.13 -17.15 -13.90
N GLU A 454 9.55 -15.96 -14.33
CA GLU A 454 9.15 -15.38 -15.61
C GLU A 454 9.52 -16.25 -16.80
N TYR A 455 10.74 -16.78 -16.82
CA TYR A 455 11.18 -17.70 -17.87
C TYR A 455 10.23 -18.91 -17.98
N TRP A 456 9.94 -19.58 -16.86
CA TRP A 456 9.10 -20.78 -16.88
C TRP A 456 7.61 -20.47 -17.16
N LEU A 457 7.09 -19.35 -16.68
CA LEU A 457 5.75 -18.86 -17.05
C LEU A 457 5.69 -18.54 -18.55
N GLY A 458 6.72 -17.90 -19.10
CA GLY A 458 6.84 -17.65 -20.53
C GLY A 458 6.86 -18.94 -21.34
N GLN A 459 7.62 -19.95 -20.90
CA GLN A 459 7.61 -21.29 -21.50
C GLN A 459 6.22 -21.93 -21.43
N LEU A 460 5.53 -21.86 -20.29
CA LEU A 460 4.15 -22.35 -20.17
C LEU A 460 3.26 -21.72 -21.24
N ILE A 461 3.28 -20.39 -21.36
CA ILE A 461 2.44 -19.64 -22.30
C ILE A 461 2.73 -20.06 -23.76
N ASP A 462 4.00 -20.17 -24.14
CA ASP A 462 4.40 -20.56 -25.51
C ASP A 462 4.08 -22.02 -25.83
N THR A 463 4.32 -22.93 -24.88
CA THR A 463 3.96 -24.34 -25.00
C THR A 463 2.45 -24.50 -25.10
N TYR A 464 1.67 -23.71 -24.34
CA TYR A 464 0.22 -23.72 -24.40
C TYR A 464 -0.29 -23.33 -25.80
N ALA A 465 0.23 -22.23 -26.37
CA ALA A 465 -0.11 -21.80 -27.72
C ALA A 465 0.20 -22.90 -28.76
N THR A 466 1.33 -23.60 -28.57
CA THR A 466 1.72 -24.72 -29.43
C THR A 466 0.79 -25.91 -29.27
N ALA A 467 0.48 -26.33 -28.04
CA ALA A 467 -0.46 -27.41 -27.75
C ALA A 467 -1.84 -27.17 -28.40
N LYS A 468 -2.35 -25.93 -28.31
CA LYS A 468 -3.60 -25.54 -28.95
C LYS A 468 -3.55 -25.71 -30.47
N ARG A 469 -2.45 -25.32 -31.13
CA ARG A 469 -2.26 -25.51 -32.59
C ARG A 469 -2.17 -26.98 -33.00
N TRP A 470 -1.64 -27.83 -32.12
CA TRP A 470 -1.57 -29.28 -32.33
C TRP A 470 -2.87 -30.02 -31.99
N GLY A 471 -3.93 -29.31 -31.60
CA GLY A 471 -5.23 -29.92 -31.28
C GLY A 471 -5.19 -30.81 -30.03
N VAL A 472 -4.40 -30.43 -29.03
CA VAL A 472 -4.50 -31.01 -27.68
C VAL A 472 -5.89 -30.74 -27.11
N ASP A 473 -6.46 -31.72 -26.42
CA ASP A 473 -7.83 -31.66 -25.91
C ASP A 473 -8.01 -30.59 -24.83
N GLU A 474 -9.25 -30.12 -24.70
CA GLU A 474 -9.59 -29.03 -23.80
C GLU A 474 -9.44 -29.39 -22.32
N GLU A 475 -9.54 -30.67 -21.94
CA GLU A 475 -9.32 -31.11 -20.55
C GLU A 475 -7.85 -30.90 -20.14
N THR A 476 -6.92 -31.30 -21.01
CA THR A 476 -5.48 -31.08 -20.82
C THR A 476 -5.14 -29.58 -20.81
N LEU A 477 -5.74 -28.82 -21.73
CA LEU A 477 -5.55 -27.37 -21.77
C LEU A 477 -6.12 -26.69 -20.52
N ALA A 478 -7.26 -27.13 -19.99
CA ALA A 478 -7.85 -26.60 -18.76
C ALA A 478 -6.95 -26.84 -17.55
N LYS A 479 -6.39 -28.04 -17.40
CA LYS A 479 -5.39 -28.35 -16.36
C LYS A 479 -4.16 -27.46 -16.45
N ALA A 480 -3.69 -27.16 -17.67
CA ALA A 480 -2.58 -26.22 -17.86
C ALA A 480 -2.95 -24.77 -17.49
N ARG A 481 -4.20 -24.34 -17.74
CA ARG A 481 -4.69 -23.03 -17.28
C ARG A 481 -4.72 -22.94 -15.77
N GLU A 482 -5.21 -23.95 -15.05
CA GLU A 482 -5.21 -23.97 -13.58
C GLU A 482 -3.80 -23.80 -13.01
N LYS A 483 -2.81 -24.50 -13.59
CA LYS A 483 -1.40 -24.32 -13.22
C LYS A 483 -0.87 -22.92 -13.52
N HIS A 484 -1.35 -22.28 -14.57
CA HIS A 484 -1.04 -20.89 -14.85
C HIS A 484 -1.63 -19.95 -13.79
N GLU A 485 -2.90 -20.16 -13.38
CA GLU A 485 -3.53 -19.39 -12.30
C GLU A 485 -2.71 -19.48 -10.99
N GLU A 486 -2.27 -20.68 -10.63
CA GLU A 486 -1.40 -20.92 -9.47
C GLU A 486 -0.02 -20.26 -9.62
N ALA A 487 0.68 -20.51 -10.74
CA ALA A 487 2.03 -20.02 -10.97
C ALA A 487 2.11 -18.50 -11.03
N HIS A 488 1.08 -17.88 -11.62
CA HIS A 488 0.99 -16.44 -11.81
C HIS A 488 0.92 -15.70 -10.47
N VAL A 489 -0.03 -16.05 -9.59
CA VAL A 489 -0.18 -15.37 -8.29
C VAL A 489 1.10 -15.49 -7.45
N LEU A 490 1.75 -16.66 -7.48
CA LEU A 490 2.99 -16.92 -6.74
C LEU A 490 4.21 -16.17 -7.29
N TRP A 491 4.19 -15.76 -8.56
CA TRP A 491 5.24 -14.93 -9.17
C TRP A 491 4.92 -13.44 -9.04
N GLU A 492 3.74 -13.03 -9.52
CA GLU A 492 3.38 -11.62 -9.66
C GLU A 492 3.32 -10.93 -8.30
N TRP A 493 3.05 -11.66 -7.22
CA TRP A 493 3.19 -11.14 -5.86
C TRP A 493 4.51 -10.40 -5.64
N TRP A 494 5.64 -10.94 -6.14
CA TRP A 494 6.98 -10.40 -5.89
C TRP A 494 7.41 -9.33 -6.87
N THR A 495 6.86 -9.35 -8.09
CA THR A 495 7.03 -8.21 -9.01
C THR A 495 6.15 -7.04 -8.59
N ALA A 496 5.03 -7.29 -7.91
CA ALA A 496 4.14 -6.27 -7.35
C ALA A 496 4.69 -5.67 -6.04
N GLU A 497 5.18 -6.50 -5.13
CA GLU A 497 5.77 -6.11 -3.83
C GLU A 497 7.12 -5.42 -4.02
N ASN A 498 7.39 -4.34 -3.28
CA ASN A 498 8.46 -3.39 -3.61
C ASN A 498 9.84 -3.66 -2.96
N SER A 499 9.96 -4.63 -2.06
CA SER A 499 11.20 -4.85 -1.30
C SER A 499 12.22 -5.75 -1.99
N ASP A 500 11.85 -6.34 -3.14
CA ASP A 500 12.58 -7.44 -3.78
C ASP A 500 12.80 -8.59 -2.76
N GLY A 501 11.77 -8.89 -1.96
CA GLY A 501 11.76 -9.95 -0.96
C GLY A 501 12.46 -9.62 0.37
N PHE A 502 13.04 -8.43 0.55
CA PHE A 502 13.68 -8.06 1.81
C PHE A 502 12.71 -8.08 3.00
N HIS A 503 11.43 -7.76 2.80
CA HIS A 503 10.44 -7.81 3.86
C HIS A 503 10.20 -9.23 4.40
N ASN A 504 10.33 -10.26 3.55
CA ASN A 504 10.19 -11.67 3.96
C ASN A 504 10.89 -12.62 2.96
N PRO A 505 12.22 -12.81 3.09
CA PRO A 505 13.02 -13.48 2.07
C PRO A 505 12.70 -14.98 1.94
N ASP A 506 12.34 -15.65 3.04
CA ASP A 506 11.99 -17.07 3.02
C ASP A 506 10.66 -17.29 2.31
N LEU A 507 9.65 -16.47 2.62
CA LEU A 507 8.36 -16.51 1.92
C LEU A 507 8.53 -16.26 0.41
N ALA A 508 9.38 -15.29 0.06
CA ALA A 508 9.72 -14.97 -1.33
C ALA A 508 10.36 -16.15 -2.06
N ARG A 509 11.38 -16.76 -1.44
CA ARG A 509 12.04 -17.94 -2.00
C ARG A 509 11.06 -19.10 -2.22
N ASP A 510 10.25 -19.41 -1.22
CA ASP A 510 9.35 -20.56 -1.23
C ASP A 510 8.30 -20.43 -2.33
N THR A 511 7.65 -19.27 -2.40
CA THR A 511 6.54 -19.03 -3.34
C THR A 511 7.04 -18.85 -4.77
N LEU A 512 8.18 -18.21 -5.01
CA LEU A 512 8.79 -18.17 -6.34
C LEU A 512 9.23 -19.56 -6.82
N THR A 513 9.76 -20.39 -5.91
CA THR A 513 10.11 -21.77 -6.26
C THR A 513 8.87 -22.60 -6.59
N ALA A 514 7.76 -22.37 -5.87
CA ALA A 514 6.47 -22.97 -6.20
C ALA A 514 5.93 -22.48 -7.56
N SER A 515 6.02 -21.19 -7.87
CA SER A 515 5.66 -20.64 -9.19
C SER A 515 6.41 -21.34 -10.34
N ILE A 516 7.72 -21.55 -10.18
CA ILE A 516 8.54 -22.32 -11.12
C ILE A 516 8.06 -23.77 -11.22
N ALA A 517 7.76 -24.44 -10.11
CA ALA A 517 7.30 -25.82 -10.11
C ALA A 517 5.97 -25.99 -10.86
N LYS A 518 4.98 -25.13 -10.56
CA LYS A 518 3.67 -25.13 -11.25
C LYS A 518 3.81 -24.87 -12.75
N SER A 519 4.71 -23.96 -13.11
CA SER A 519 5.01 -23.67 -14.52
C SER A 519 5.61 -24.88 -15.24
N LYS A 520 6.58 -25.56 -14.61
CA LYS A 520 7.20 -26.78 -15.16
C LYS A 520 6.22 -27.95 -15.27
N GLU A 521 5.35 -28.12 -14.28
CA GLU A 521 4.27 -29.14 -14.33
C GLU A 521 3.38 -28.92 -15.56
N ALA A 522 2.97 -27.68 -15.83
CA ALA A 522 2.17 -27.35 -17.00
C ALA A 522 2.93 -27.58 -18.32
N VAL A 523 4.19 -27.16 -18.41
CA VAL A 523 5.03 -27.38 -19.61
C VAL A 523 5.19 -28.87 -19.88
N ALA A 524 5.48 -29.68 -18.86
CA ALA A 524 5.64 -31.12 -19.01
C ALA A 524 4.32 -31.80 -19.45
N LEU A 525 3.19 -31.41 -18.86
CA LEU A 525 1.86 -31.87 -19.24
C LEU A 525 1.58 -31.59 -20.71
N LEU A 526 1.80 -30.36 -21.16
CA LEU A 526 1.52 -29.92 -22.52
C LEU A 526 2.44 -30.59 -23.54
N ASN A 527 3.75 -30.69 -23.25
CA ASN A 527 4.70 -31.37 -24.14
C ASN A 527 4.35 -32.84 -24.34
N LYS A 528 4.02 -33.56 -23.26
CA LYS A 528 3.56 -34.96 -23.36
C LYS A 528 2.33 -35.10 -24.26
N ALA A 529 1.38 -34.17 -24.15
CA ALA A 529 0.17 -34.18 -24.99
C ALA A 529 0.46 -33.85 -26.47
N ILE A 530 1.38 -32.91 -26.73
CA ILE A 530 1.86 -32.61 -28.09
C ILE A 530 2.56 -33.82 -28.71
N GLU A 531 3.42 -34.51 -27.95
CA GLU A 531 4.11 -35.71 -28.41
C GLU A 531 3.12 -36.82 -28.80
N ALA A 532 2.09 -37.07 -27.98
CA ALA A 532 1.05 -38.04 -28.30
C ALA A 532 0.31 -37.71 -29.61
N LYS A 533 0.03 -36.42 -29.88
CA LYS A 533 -0.60 -35.98 -31.14
C LYS A 533 0.34 -36.11 -32.35
N SER A 534 1.61 -35.71 -32.19
CA SER A 534 2.60 -35.76 -33.26
C SER A 534 3.07 -37.19 -33.60
N GLY A 535 3.07 -38.11 -32.63
CA GLY A 535 3.31 -39.54 -32.84
C GLY A 535 2.17 -40.22 -33.57
N GLY A 536 0.91 -39.88 -33.25
CA GLY A 536 -0.26 -40.36 -33.99
C GLY A 536 -0.30 -39.91 -35.46
N ALA A 537 0.21 -38.71 -35.76
CA ALA A 537 0.31 -38.21 -37.14
C ALA A 537 1.35 -38.95 -38.00
N ARG A 538 2.37 -39.57 -37.40
CA ARG A 538 3.36 -40.39 -38.13
C ARG A 538 2.93 -41.84 -38.35
N GLY A 539 1.87 -42.30 -37.67
CA GLY A 539 1.32 -43.66 -37.84
C GLY A 539 0.23 -43.77 -38.92
N ALA A 540 -0.20 -42.65 -39.51
CA ALA A 540 -1.15 -42.61 -40.61
C ALA A 540 -0.41 -42.60 -41.96
N GLU A 541 0.23 -43.71 -42.33
CA GLU A 541 0.60 -43.94 -43.74
C GLU A 541 -0.68 -44.03 -44.59
N PRO A 542 -0.69 -43.47 -45.81
CA PRO A 542 -1.82 -43.62 -46.70
C PRO A 542 -1.96 -45.10 -47.05
N LYS A 543 -3.15 -45.68 -46.79
CA LYS A 543 -3.50 -46.99 -47.35
C LYS A 543 -3.27 -46.92 -48.86
N LYS A 544 -2.26 -47.65 -49.34
CA LYS A 544 -2.02 -47.85 -50.77
C LYS A 544 -3.32 -48.39 -51.38
N GLN A 545 -3.81 -47.68 -52.40
CA GLN A 545 -4.90 -48.13 -53.27
C GLN A 545 -4.50 -49.39 -54.02
#